data_AF-A0A2T4T4G8-F1
#
_entry.id   AF-A0A2T4T4G8-F1
#
_cell.length_a   1.000
_cell.length_b   1.000
_cell.length_c   1.000
_cell.angle_alpha   90.00
_cell.angle_beta   90.00
_cell.angle_gamma   90.00
#
_symmetry.space_group_name_H-M   'P 1'
#
loop_
_entity.id
_entity.type
_entity.pdbx_description
1 polymer ?
#
loop_
_entity_poly.entity_id
_entity_poly.type
_entity_poly.pdbx_seq_one_letter_code
_entity_poly.pdbx_strand_id
1 'polypeptide(L)'
;MDITKELKLKKKELLNYFRSRSSEIQSELSRRYSTTDFKKKASVFNKEITKSKETLLTILAEISRKEKWTNAEILDCVLMITYTNDVVMLEGRNSIWEYEYMAFSRRIGELWEPFCKLCFDYPRTNIEKFIPPLFAEVRKDLTTEIATYIDSLNLQTNEKLKLKDYYNKVWSLVTSGEIQLECDLHFSDETTKYVVDFKSGFGSNEKGNTNRLLLVGSIYNNIAKGNYQCMIFVRSTDNNHYLTTLQDSGVWEISCGTDTYERIRQFSGYDIHGWITCNIDWLNDFSAEMRNMIIDKKLQNYLIW
;
A
#
# COMPACT_ATOMS: atom_id res chain seq x y z
N MET A 1 9.65 4.43 28.11
CA MET A 1 8.22 4.25 27.79
C MET A 1 7.93 2.78 27.93
N ASP A 2 6.99 2.43 28.81
CA ASP A 2 6.60 1.03 29.03
C ASP A 2 5.64 0.58 27.93
N ILE A 3 5.94 -0.57 27.33
CA ILE A 3 5.17 -1.12 26.21
C ILE A 3 4.15 -2.11 26.77
N THR A 4 2.89 -1.71 26.74
CA THR A 4 1.72 -2.47 27.21
C THR A 4 0.54 -2.25 26.27
N LYS A 5 -0.56 -2.98 26.45
CA LYS A 5 -1.79 -2.81 25.64
C LYS A 5 -2.37 -1.39 25.72
N GLU A 6 -2.05 -0.65 26.78
CA GLU A 6 -2.47 0.74 26.98
C GLU A 6 -1.76 1.71 26.04
N LEU A 7 -0.75 1.27 25.29
CA LEU A 7 -0.05 2.11 24.32
C LEU A 7 -0.99 2.68 23.25
N LYS A 8 -2.07 1.96 22.92
CA LYS A 8 -3.14 2.44 22.05
C LYS A 8 -3.84 3.72 22.54
N LEU A 9 -3.78 4.02 23.83
CA LEU A 9 -4.36 5.23 24.44
C LEU A 9 -3.32 6.32 24.72
N LYS A 10 -2.03 6.04 24.49
CA LYS A 10 -0.90 6.88 24.89
C LYS A 10 -0.38 7.77 23.76
N LYS A 11 -1.28 8.32 22.94
CA LYS A 11 -0.95 9.19 21.79
C LYS A 11 0.06 10.30 22.14
N LYS A 12 -0.20 11.04 23.23
CA LYS A 12 0.67 12.15 23.67
C LYS A 12 2.07 11.68 24.09
N GLU A 13 2.17 10.54 24.76
CA GLU A 13 3.46 9.96 25.17
C GLU A 13 4.28 9.54 23.94
N LEU A 14 3.64 8.92 22.97
CA LEU A 14 4.25 8.51 21.70
C LEU A 14 4.69 9.70 20.84
N LEU A 15 3.86 10.74 20.70
CA LEU A 15 4.25 11.97 20.02
C LEU A 15 5.48 12.60 20.67
N ASN A 16 5.51 12.69 22.00
CA ASN A 16 6.66 13.22 22.72
C ASN A 16 7.91 12.36 22.50
N TYR A 17 7.77 11.03 22.59
CA TYR A 17 8.86 10.09 22.31
C TYR A 17 9.46 10.30 20.92
N PHE A 18 8.62 10.31 19.88
CA PHE A 18 9.10 10.49 18.51
C PHE A 18 9.66 11.89 18.27
N ARG A 19 9.11 12.95 18.89
CA ARG A 19 9.67 14.30 18.81
C ARG A 19 11.04 14.40 19.45
N SER A 20 11.25 13.79 20.61
CA SER A 20 12.58 13.70 21.23
C SER A 20 13.57 12.99 20.30
N ARG A 21 13.17 11.85 19.70
CA ARG A 21 13.98 11.13 18.70
C ARG A 21 14.27 11.99 17.46
N SER A 22 13.27 12.74 16.97
CA SER A 22 13.43 13.67 15.85
C SER A 22 14.47 14.74 16.16
N SER A 23 14.41 15.37 17.33
CA SER A 23 15.39 16.39 17.76
C SER A 23 16.82 15.84 17.87
N GLU A 24 16.99 14.61 18.39
CA GLU A 24 18.27 13.92 18.43
C GLU A 24 18.84 13.68 17.02
N ILE A 25 18.04 13.11 16.12
CA ILE A 25 18.42 12.85 14.73
C ILE A 25 18.79 14.16 14.02
N GLN A 26 17.98 15.21 14.16
CA GLN A 26 18.27 16.52 13.55
C GLN A 26 19.57 17.14 14.07
N SER A 27 19.86 16.99 15.36
CA SER A 27 21.11 17.46 15.96
C SER A 27 22.33 16.72 15.39
N GLU A 28 22.24 15.40 15.22
CA GLU A 28 23.29 14.61 14.57
C GLU A 28 23.49 14.99 13.09
N LEU A 29 22.40 15.15 12.34
CA LEU A 29 22.46 15.54 10.94
C LEU A 29 23.06 16.93 10.74
N SER A 30 22.78 17.86 11.65
CA SER A 30 23.34 19.22 11.60
C SER A 30 24.86 19.24 11.82
N ARG A 31 25.40 18.26 12.57
CA ARG A 31 26.85 18.09 12.74
C ARG A 31 27.53 17.41 11.55
N ARG A 32 26.81 16.50 10.86
CA ARG A 32 27.38 15.68 9.78
C ARG A 32 27.26 16.29 8.38
N TYR A 33 26.29 17.17 8.16
CA TYR A 33 25.95 17.66 6.82
C TYR A 33 25.80 19.19 6.81
N SER A 34 26.20 19.80 5.69
CA SER A 34 26.04 21.24 5.46
C SER A 34 24.58 21.65 5.31
N THR A 35 24.25 22.93 5.46
CA THR A 35 22.89 23.45 5.25
C THR A 35 22.40 23.27 3.80
N THR A 36 23.30 23.26 2.82
CA THR A 36 22.98 23.07 1.40
C THR A 36 22.60 21.63 1.05
N ASP A 37 22.88 20.65 1.91
CA ASP A 37 22.58 19.23 1.70
C ASP A 37 21.14 18.82 2.09
N PHE A 38 20.18 19.74 2.04
CA PHE A 38 18.82 19.54 2.57
C PHE A 38 18.10 18.31 2.00
N LYS A 39 18.28 17.98 0.71
CA LYS A 39 17.69 16.78 0.09
C LYS A 39 18.21 15.49 0.74
N LYS A 40 19.54 15.41 0.93
CA LYS A 40 20.20 14.25 1.55
C LYS A 40 19.85 14.17 3.02
N LYS A 41 19.85 15.30 3.74
CA LYS A 41 19.40 15.39 5.13
C LYS A 41 17.98 14.86 5.30
N ALA A 42 17.03 15.31 4.48
CA ALA A 42 15.63 14.87 4.55
C ALA A 42 15.48 13.36 4.30
N SER A 43 16.22 12.80 3.34
CA SER A 43 16.22 11.36 3.06
C SER A 43 16.77 10.54 4.24
N VAL A 44 17.91 10.95 4.80
CA VAL A 44 18.51 10.27 5.96
C VAL A 44 17.62 10.42 7.20
N PHE A 45 17.04 11.60 7.44
CA PHE A 45 16.10 11.84 8.53
C PHE A 45 14.91 10.87 8.46
N ASN A 46 14.24 10.77 7.30
CA ASN A 46 13.12 9.86 7.11
C ASN A 46 13.50 8.41 7.39
N LYS A 47 14.70 7.99 6.99
CA LYS A 47 15.21 6.64 7.26
C LYS A 47 15.40 6.39 8.76
N GLU A 48 16.06 7.29 9.47
CA GLU A 48 16.37 7.12 10.90
C GLU A 48 15.12 7.23 11.80
N ILE A 49 14.17 8.10 11.46
CA ILE A 49 12.91 8.18 12.21
C ILE A 49 12.01 6.96 11.95
N THR A 50 12.02 6.40 10.73
CA THR A 50 11.35 5.14 10.41
C THR A 50 11.97 3.97 11.18
N LYS A 51 13.30 3.92 11.26
CA LYS A 51 14.02 2.91 12.07
C LYS A 51 13.66 2.99 13.56
N SER A 52 13.42 4.20 14.08
CA SER A 52 12.95 4.38 15.46
C SER A 52 11.55 3.77 15.66
N LYS A 53 10.64 3.90 14.69
CA LYS A 53 9.35 3.20 14.69
C LYS A 53 9.51 1.69 14.62
N GLU A 54 10.31 1.18 13.69
CA GLU A 54 10.55 -0.27 13.51
C GLU A 54 11.12 -0.93 14.77
N THR A 55 12.01 -0.22 15.48
CA THR A 55 12.55 -0.67 16.76
C THR A 55 11.42 -0.84 17.79
N LEU A 56 10.52 0.15 17.88
CA LEU A 56 9.39 0.10 18.81
C LEU A 56 8.39 -1.02 18.45
N LEU A 57 8.13 -1.21 17.17
CA LEU A 57 7.27 -2.29 16.67
C LEU A 57 7.88 -3.69 16.95
N THR A 58 9.19 -3.84 16.82
CA THR A 58 9.89 -5.08 17.19
C THR A 58 9.71 -5.41 18.67
N ILE A 59 9.90 -4.41 19.56
CA ILE A 59 9.71 -4.59 21.00
C ILE A 59 8.25 -4.95 21.32
N LEU A 60 7.28 -4.28 20.67
CA LEU A 60 5.86 -4.60 20.79
C LEU A 60 5.56 -6.05 20.36
N ALA A 61 6.14 -6.50 19.25
CA ALA A 61 5.96 -7.86 18.74
C ALA A 61 6.52 -8.93 19.71
N GLU A 62 7.65 -8.66 20.35
CA GLU A 62 8.24 -9.56 21.36
C GLU A 62 7.35 -9.67 22.61
N ILE A 63 6.89 -8.53 23.13
CA ILE A 63 6.03 -8.46 24.32
C ILE A 63 4.68 -9.11 24.05
N SER A 64 4.03 -8.74 22.94
CA SER A 64 2.73 -9.29 22.55
C SER A 64 2.78 -10.81 22.35
N ARG A 65 3.88 -11.36 21.82
CA ARG A 65 4.08 -12.81 21.74
C ARG A 65 4.22 -13.46 23.12
N LYS A 66 5.03 -12.85 24.00
CA LYS A 66 5.25 -13.36 25.38
C LYS A 66 3.95 -13.37 26.18
N GLU A 67 3.14 -12.34 26.02
CA GLU A 67 1.88 -12.15 26.75
C GLU A 67 0.64 -12.66 25.99
N LYS A 68 0.82 -13.25 24.81
CA LYS A 68 -0.23 -13.83 23.96
C LYS A 68 -1.37 -12.86 23.65
N TRP A 69 -1.04 -11.66 23.19
CA TRP A 69 -2.04 -10.69 22.77
C TRP A 69 -2.76 -11.15 21.50
N THR A 70 -3.99 -10.69 21.33
CA THR A 70 -4.76 -10.89 20.11
C THR A 70 -4.32 -9.93 19.00
N ASN A 71 -4.57 -10.29 17.73
CA ASN A 71 -4.32 -9.39 16.59
C ASN A 71 -5.01 -8.02 16.76
N ALA A 72 -6.20 -8.00 17.35
CA ALA A 72 -6.94 -6.78 17.67
C ALA A 72 -6.14 -5.84 18.60
N GLU A 73 -5.58 -6.38 19.68
CA GLU A 73 -4.82 -5.62 20.67
C GLU A 73 -3.46 -5.15 20.12
N ILE A 74 -2.84 -5.97 19.29
CA ILE A 74 -1.58 -5.61 18.61
C ILE A 74 -1.85 -4.48 17.62
N LEU A 75 -2.87 -4.63 16.76
CA LEU A 75 -3.20 -3.67 15.70
C LEU A 75 -3.48 -2.28 16.26
N ASP A 76 -4.28 -2.15 17.32
CA ASP A 76 -4.55 -0.85 17.96
C ASP A 76 -3.26 -0.13 18.38
N CYS A 77 -2.30 -0.87 18.95
CA CYS A 77 -0.99 -0.34 19.34
C CYS A 77 -0.13 0.02 18.13
N VAL A 78 -0.09 -0.84 17.11
CA VAL A 78 0.68 -0.63 15.88
C VAL A 78 0.17 0.59 15.12
N LEU A 79 -1.15 0.78 15.02
CA LEU A 79 -1.76 1.96 14.40
C LEU A 79 -1.37 3.24 15.14
N MET A 80 -1.43 3.25 16.47
CA MET A 80 -1.07 4.41 17.26
C MET A 80 0.43 4.76 17.14
N ILE A 81 1.31 3.76 17.19
CA ILE A 81 2.76 3.93 16.95
C ILE A 81 3.01 4.49 15.55
N THR A 82 2.35 3.92 14.52
CA THR A 82 2.57 4.30 13.13
C THR A 82 2.08 5.72 12.88
N TYR A 83 0.87 6.04 13.31
CA TYR A 83 0.29 7.39 13.17
C TYR A 83 1.17 8.46 13.82
N THR A 84 1.56 8.27 15.07
CA THR A 84 2.38 9.25 15.80
C THR A 84 3.78 9.39 15.19
N ASN A 85 4.37 8.31 14.65
CA ASN A 85 5.58 8.40 13.86
C ASN A 85 5.39 9.20 12.57
N ASP A 86 4.29 8.98 11.86
CA ASP A 86 3.97 9.66 10.61
C ASP A 86 3.81 11.17 10.82
N VAL A 87 3.11 11.58 11.88
CA VAL A 87 3.00 12.99 12.31
C VAL A 87 4.39 13.62 12.46
N VAL A 88 5.26 13.00 13.28
CA VAL A 88 6.58 13.57 13.59
C VAL A 88 7.55 13.48 12.41
N MET A 89 7.42 12.46 11.57
CA MET A 89 8.20 12.34 10.34
C MET A 89 7.86 13.48 9.38
N LEU A 90 6.58 13.83 9.22
CA LEU A 90 6.15 14.98 8.42
C LEU A 90 6.71 16.29 8.99
N GLU A 91 6.60 16.51 10.30
CA GLU A 91 7.16 17.68 10.99
C GLU A 91 8.67 17.82 10.74
N GLY A 92 9.43 16.77 11.06
CA GLY A 92 10.87 16.80 11.03
C GLY A 92 11.44 16.84 9.61
N ARG A 93 10.76 16.24 8.62
CA ARG A 93 11.10 16.43 7.21
C ARG A 93 10.85 17.89 6.83
N ASN A 94 9.68 18.44 7.14
CA ASN A 94 9.30 19.81 6.79
C ASN A 94 10.30 20.85 7.32
N SER A 95 10.80 20.67 8.54
CA SER A 95 11.79 21.59 9.12
C SER A 95 13.17 21.52 8.46
N ILE A 96 13.51 20.42 7.78
CA ILE A 96 14.76 20.27 7.02
C ILE A 96 14.59 20.77 5.58
N TRP A 97 13.47 20.40 4.97
CA TRP A 97 13.09 20.77 3.63
C TRP A 97 11.59 20.97 3.63
N GLU A 98 11.17 22.21 3.42
CA GLU A 98 9.75 22.56 3.47
C GLU A 98 8.96 21.82 2.38
N TYR A 99 7.71 21.49 2.68
CA TYR A 99 6.84 20.86 1.71
C TYR A 99 6.26 21.88 0.72
N GLU A 100 6.39 21.56 -0.56
CA GLU A 100 5.54 22.13 -1.61
C GLU A 100 4.25 21.31 -1.72
N TYR A 101 3.19 21.91 -2.26
CA TYR A 101 1.90 21.26 -2.54
C TYR A 101 2.02 19.82 -3.09
N MET A 102 2.80 19.65 -4.17
CA MET A 102 2.95 18.33 -4.83
C MET A 102 3.67 17.31 -3.94
N ALA A 103 4.68 17.76 -3.20
CA ALA A 103 5.45 16.89 -2.32
C ALA A 103 4.62 16.48 -1.11
N PHE A 104 3.82 17.39 -0.56
CA PHE A 104 2.94 17.11 0.56
C PHE A 104 1.82 16.14 0.19
N SER A 105 1.08 16.45 -0.89
CA SER A 105 -0.03 15.64 -1.38
C SER A 105 0.40 14.19 -1.64
N ARG A 106 1.52 14.01 -2.37
CA ARG A 106 2.11 12.70 -2.62
C ARG A 106 2.47 12.00 -1.32
N ARG A 107 3.12 12.71 -0.39
CA ARG A 107 3.55 12.13 0.88
C ARG A 107 2.38 11.62 1.70
N ILE A 108 1.28 12.37 1.80
CA ILE A 108 0.10 11.89 2.52
C ILE A 108 -0.49 10.64 1.85
N GLY A 109 -0.51 10.58 0.52
CA GLY A 109 -0.91 9.39 -0.21
C GLY A 109 -0.02 8.17 0.07
N GLU A 110 1.30 8.36 0.10
CA GLU A 110 2.29 7.31 0.43
C GLU A 110 2.17 6.77 1.86
N LEU A 111 1.57 7.54 2.79
CA LEU A 111 1.36 7.11 4.17
C LEU A 111 0.05 6.34 4.34
N TRP A 112 -0.98 6.70 3.58
CA TRP A 112 -2.31 6.09 3.70
C TRP A 112 -2.33 4.60 3.35
N GLU A 113 -1.69 4.21 2.24
CA GLU A 113 -1.64 2.81 1.80
C GLU A 113 -1.03 1.88 2.87
N PRO A 114 0.23 2.07 3.33
CA PRO A 114 0.83 1.18 4.31
C PRO A 114 0.06 1.20 5.63
N PHE A 115 -0.56 2.33 5.99
CA PHE A 115 -1.41 2.43 7.17
C PHE A 115 -2.63 1.50 7.08
N CYS A 116 -3.33 1.49 5.94
CA CYS A 116 -4.46 0.59 5.71
C CYS A 116 -4.04 -0.88 5.68
N LYS A 117 -2.87 -1.18 5.09
CA LYS A 117 -2.34 -2.55 4.98
C LYS A 117 -2.07 -3.22 6.33
N LEU A 118 -1.87 -2.45 7.40
CA LEU A 118 -1.76 -2.98 8.76
C LEU A 118 -2.95 -3.86 9.17
N CYS A 119 -4.15 -3.58 8.66
CA CYS A 119 -5.34 -4.40 8.93
C CYS A 119 -5.19 -5.83 8.37
N PHE A 120 -4.41 -6.00 7.30
CA PHE A 120 -4.13 -7.28 6.67
C PHE A 120 -2.88 -7.96 7.24
N ASP A 121 -2.03 -7.22 7.97
CA ASP A 121 -0.94 -7.80 8.78
C ASP A 121 -1.46 -8.42 10.08
N TYR A 122 -2.54 -7.87 10.62
CA TYR A 122 -3.17 -8.32 11.86
C TYR A 122 -4.68 -8.56 11.68
N PRO A 123 -5.09 -9.45 10.76
CA PRO A 123 -6.50 -9.69 10.49
C PRO A 123 -7.20 -10.34 11.70
N ARG A 124 -8.49 -10.04 11.84
CA ARG A 124 -9.40 -10.73 12.78
C ARG A 124 -10.18 -11.87 12.11
N THR A 125 -10.09 -11.96 10.80
CA THR A 125 -10.63 -13.01 9.93
C THR A 125 -9.53 -14.00 9.55
N ASN A 126 -9.89 -15.09 8.89
CA ASN A 126 -8.96 -16.12 8.42
C ASN A 126 -8.41 -15.81 7.02
N ILE A 127 -7.96 -14.58 6.81
CA ILE A 127 -7.27 -14.23 5.56
C ILE A 127 -5.77 -14.44 5.71
N GLU A 128 -5.12 -14.87 4.63
CA GLU A 128 -3.68 -15.06 4.59
C GLU A 128 -3.08 -14.36 3.38
N LYS A 129 -1.91 -13.75 3.55
CA LYS A 129 -1.15 -13.16 2.45
C LYS A 129 -0.53 -14.26 1.61
N PHE A 130 -0.55 -14.09 0.29
CA PHE A 130 0.12 -14.99 -0.64
C PHE A 130 1.09 -14.25 -1.55
N ILE A 131 2.06 -14.96 -2.11
CA ILE A 131 3.00 -14.42 -3.10
C ILE A 131 2.37 -14.60 -4.48
N PRO A 132 2.17 -13.52 -5.27
CA PRO A 132 1.63 -13.64 -6.61
C PRO A 132 2.55 -14.45 -7.53
N PRO A 133 2.00 -15.18 -8.52
CA PRO A 133 2.82 -15.92 -9.46
C PRO A 133 3.66 -14.96 -10.32
N LEU A 134 4.81 -15.43 -10.78
CA LEU A 134 5.57 -14.69 -11.78
C LEU A 134 4.84 -14.74 -13.12
N PHE A 135 4.90 -13.66 -13.90
CA PHE A 135 4.33 -13.67 -15.24
C PHE A 135 4.93 -14.78 -16.13
N ALA A 136 6.21 -15.10 -15.93
CA ALA A 136 6.87 -16.21 -16.62
C ALA A 136 6.24 -17.57 -16.31
N GLU A 137 5.78 -17.78 -15.07
CA GLU A 137 5.09 -19.01 -14.65
C GLU A 137 3.70 -19.07 -15.27
N VAL A 138 2.92 -17.98 -15.19
CA VAL A 138 1.61 -17.87 -15.84
C VAL A 138 1.70 -18.16 -17.34
N ARG A 139 2.68 -17.56 -18.01
CA ARG A 139 2.93 -17.80 -19.44
C ARG A 139 3.25 -19.26 -19.73
N LYS A 140 4.10 -19.89 -18.91
CA LYS A 140 4.46 -21.30 -19.06
C LYS A 140 3.24 -22.20 -18.89
N ASP A 141 2.40 -21.92 -17.90
CA ASP A 141 1.20 -22.69 -17.62
C ASP A 141 0.18 -22.58 -18.76
N LEU A 142 -0.11 -21.36 -19.22
CA LEU A 142 -1.01 -21.14 -20.38
C LEU A 142 -0.48 -21.80 -21.66
N THR A 143 0.83 -21.71 -21.90
CA THR A 143 1.47 -22.36 -23.05
C THR A 143 1.36 -23.88 -22.97
N THR A 144 1.53 -24.44 -21.78
CA THR A 144 1.43 -25.89 -21.55
C THR A 144 -0.01 -26.37 -21.70
N GLU A 145 -0.97 -25.62 -21.16
CA GLU A 145 -2.40 -25.88 -21.28
C GLU A 145 -2.85 -25.91 -22.75
N ILE A 146 -2.51 -24.88 -23.51
CA ILE A 146 -2.86 -24.78 -24.93
C ILE A 146 -2.16 -25.86 -25.76
N ALA A 147 -0.89 -26.15 -25.49
CA ALA A 147 -0.19 -27.24 -26.15
C ALA A 147 -0.87 -28.60 -25.89
N THR A 148 -1.29 -28.86 -24.65
CA THR A 148 -2.01 -30.07 -24.24
C THR A 148 -3.37 -30.16 -24.92
N TYR A 149 -4.10 -29.03 -24.98
CA TYR A 149 -5.36 -28.95 -25.71
C TYR A 149 -5.17 -29.28 -27.19
N ILE A 150 -4.20 -28.66 -27.87
CA ILE A 150 -3.89 -28.94 -29.28
C ILE A 150 -3.53 -30.43 -29.49
N ASP A 151 -2.77 -31.02 -28.56
CA ASP A 151 -2.41 -32.43 -28.62
C ASP A 151 -3.61 -33.36 -28.46
N SER A 152 -4.65 -32.94 -27.73
CA SER A 152 -5.90 -33.70 -27.59
C SER A 152 -6.78 -33.69 -28.84
N LEU A 153 -6.58 -32.75 -29.78
CA LEU A 153 -7.42 -32.64 -30.97
C LEU A 153 -7.18 -33.81 -31.93
N ASN A 154 -8.23 -34.26 -32.61
CA ASN A 154 -8.14 -35.30 -33.64
C ASN A 154 -7.66 -34.71 -34.99
N LEU A 155 -6.40 -34.27 -35.01
CA LEU A 155 -5.73 -33.63 -36.16
C LEU A 155 -4.46 -34.40 -36.53
N GLN A 156 -3.97 -34.23 -37.76
CA GLN A 156 -2.68 -34.78 -38.15
C GLN A 156 -1.53 -34.09 -37.40
N THR A 157 -0.42 -34.81 -37.18
CA THR A 157 0.74 -34.31 -36.42
C THR A 157 1.32 -33.01 -37.01
N ASN A 158 1.37 -32.89 -38.33
CA ASN A 158 1.82 -31.69 -39.03
C ASN A 158 0.92 -30.47 -38.79
N GLU A 159 -0.40 -30.67 -38.69
CA GLU A 159 -1.38 -29.61 -38.38
C GLU A 159 -1.22 -29.13 -36.94
N LYS A 160 -1.05 -30.06 -35.99
CA LYS A 160 -0.76 -29.73 -34.58
C LYS A 160 0.51 -28.91 -34.44
N LEU A 161 1.58 -29.28 -35.13
CA LEU A 161 2.85 -28.54 -35.13
C LEU A 161 2.67 -27.13 -35.70
N LYS A 162 1.91 -26.96 -36.80
CA LYS A 162 1.60 -25.64 -37.36
C LYS A 162 0.81 -24.77 -36.39
N LEU A 163 -0.19 -25.33 -35.70
CA LEU A 163 -0.98 -24.58 -34.70
C LEU A 163 -0.10 -24.07 -33.55
N LYS A 164 0.77 -24.94 -33.02
CA LYS A 164 1.75 -24.56 -31.99
C LYS A 164 2.71 -23.45 -32.47
N ASP A 165 3.17 -23.53 -33.73
CA ASP A 165 4.04 -22.51 -34.33
C ASP A 165 3.33 -21.15 -34.48
N TYR A 166 2.08 -21.12 -34.96
CA TYR A 166 1.30 -19.88 -35.03
C TYR A 166 1.06 -19.27 -33.66
N TYR A 167 0.75 -20.08 -32.65
CA TYR A 167 0.60 -19.62 -31.29
C TYR A 167 1.89 -19.00 -30.73
N ASN A 168 3.04 -19.65 -30.95
CA ASN A 168 4.34 -19.11 -30.54
C ASN A 168 4.68 -17.79 -31.24
N LYS A 169 4.30 -17.63 -32.52
CA LYS A 169 4.43 -16.35 -33.25
C LYS A 169 3.58 -15.25 -32.67
N VAL A 170 2.35 -15.54 -32.23
CA VAL A 170 1.51 -14.55 -31.53
C VAL A 170 2.17 -14.16 -30.21
N TRP A 171 2.68 -15.11 -29.43
CA TRP A 171 3.35 -14.82 -28.17
C TRP A 171 4.62 -13.99 -28.32
N SER A 172 5.43 -14.24 -29.34
CA SER A 172 6.66 -13.45 -29.55
C SER A 172 6.37 -11.97 -29.84
N LEU A 173 5.18 -11.63 -30.35
CA LEU A 173 4.73 -10.26 -30.55
C LEU A 173 4.26 -9.58 -29.25
N VAL A 174 3.77 -10.37 -28.28
CA VAL A 174 3.20 -9.86 -27.01
C VAL A 174 4.27 -9.69 -25.92
N THR A 175 5.43 -10.36 -26.04
CA THR A 175 6.46 -10.43 -24.97
C THR A 175 7.54 -9.35 -25.01
N SER A 176 7.28 -8.17 -25.61
CA SER A 176 8.31 -7.11 -25.75
C SER A 176 8.62 -6.33 -24.45
N GLY A 177 8.05 -6.72 -23.30
CA GLY A 177 8.33 -6.11 -22.00
C GLY A 177 8.20 -7.09 -20.82
N GLU A 178 8.85 -6.76 -19.70
CA GLU A 178 8.67 -7.44 -18.43
C GLU A 178 7.34 -7.01 -17.79
N ILE A 179 6.44 -7.97 -17.55
CA ILE A 179 5.15 -7.72 -16.89
C ILE A 179 5.29 -8.14 -15.42
N GLN A 180 5.09 -7.19 -14.51
CA GLN A 180 5.01 -7.44 -13.07
C GLN A 180 3.54 -7.60 -12.67
N LEU A 181 3.19 -8.80 -12.19
CA LEU A 181 1.84 -9.11 -11.71
C LEU A 181 1.62 -8.67 -10.27
N GLU A 182 2.68 -8.43 -9.52
CA GLU A 182 2.59 -7.97 -8.14
C GLU A 182 1.95 -6.56 -8.07
N CYS A 183 0.80 -6.50 -7.40
CA CYS A 183 0.15 -5.29 -6.90
C CYS A 183 0.53 -5.00 -5.44
N ASP A 184 -0.11 -4.00 -4.85
CA ASP A 184 0.22 -3.52 -3.50
C ASP A 184 -0.12 -4.54 -2.41
N LEU A 185 -1.16 -5.36 -2.58
CA LEU A 185 -1.59 -6.36 -1.61
C LEU A 185 -2.17 -7.61 -2.28
N HIS A 186 -1.82 -8.78 -1.74
CA HIS A 186 -2.34 -10.07 -2.17
C HIS A 186 -2.73 -10.89 -0.95
N PHE A 187 -3.97 -11.36 -0.90
CA PHE A 187 -4.45 -12.21 0.18
C PHE A 187 -5.54 -13.17 -0.29
N SER A 188 -5.82 -14.21 0.49
CA SER A 188 -6.89 -15.17 0.19
C SER A 188 -7.71 -15.50 1.43
N ASP A 189 -8.97 -15.84 1.20
CA ASP A 189 -9.90 -16.39 2.21
C ASP A 189 -10.10 -17.91 2.06
N GLU A 190 -9.05 -18.62 1.64
CA GLU A 190 -9.02 -20.04 1.21
C GLU A 190 -9.76 -20.31 -0.11
N THR A 191 -10.87 -19.61 -0.39
CA THR A 191 -11.71 -19.86 -1.58
C THR A 191 -11.35 -18.98 -2.77
N THR A 192 -11.00 -17.73 -2.50
CA THR A 192 -10.79 -16.68 -3.50
C THR A 192 -9.45 -16.00 -3.23
N LYS A 193 -8.71 -15.71 -4.30
CA LYS A 193 -7.45 -14.97 -4.24
C LYS A 193 -7.68 -13.53 -4.65
N TYR A 194 -7.46 -12.62 -3.73
CA TYR A 194 -7.67 -11.20 -3.94
C TYR A 194 -6.35 -10.51 -4.30
N VAL A 195 -6.38 -9.75 -5.39
CA VAL A 195 -5.28 -8.93 -5.89
C VAL A 195 -5.71 -7.48 -5.76
N VAL A 196 -5.03 -6.71 -4.91
CA VAL A 196 -5.46 -5.36 -4.55
C VAL A 196 -4.39 -4.34 -4.90
N ASP A 197 -4.79 -3.33 -5.66
CA ASP A 197 -3.98 -2.15 -5.97
C ASP A 197 -4.57 -0.93 -5.22
N PHE A 198 -3.74 -0.22 -4.48
CA PHE A 198 -4.12 0.94 -3.68
C PHE A 198 -3.86 2.23 -4.45
N LYS A 199 -4.77 3.18 -4.32
CA LYS A 199 -4.66 4.50 -4.94
C LYS A 199 -5.11 5.57 -3.97
N SER A 200 -4.23 6.53 -3.68
CA SER A 200 -4.62 7.70 -2.88
C SER A 200 -5.60 8.64 -3.62
N GLY A 201 -5.62 8.54 -4.96
CA GLY A 201 -6.53 9.19 -5.90
C GLY A 201 -5.99 9.09 -7.32
N PHE A 202 -6.79 9.44 -8.33
CA PHE A 202 -6.36 9.43 -9.73
C PHE A 202 -6.09 10.85 -10.24
N GLY A 203 -4.85 11.10 -10.64
CA GLY A 203 -4.42 12.38 -11.23
C GLY A 203 -4.59 12.47 -12.75
N SER A 204 -4.26 13.64 -13.32
CA SER A 204 -4.30 13.87 -14.77
C SER A 204 -3.25 13.08 -15.58
N ASN A 205 -2.25 12.49 -14.90
CA ASN A 205 -1.14 11.78 -15.52
C ASN A 205 -1.10 10.27 -15.17
N GLU A 206 -2.23 9.57 -15.29
CA GLU A 206 -2.37 8.15 -14.93
C GLU A 206 -2.39 7.20 -16.14
N LYS A 207 -2.23 7.69 -17.37
CA LYS A 207 -2.39 6.87 -18.60
C LYS A 207 -1.53 5.59 -18.60
N GLY A 208 -0.24 5.72 -18.30
CA GLY A 208 0.69 4.58 -18.29
C GLY A 208 0.32 3.55 -17.23
N ASN A 209 -0.02 4.01 -16.02
CA ASN A 209 -0.43 3.15 -14.93
C ASN A 209 -1.80 2.49 -15.20
N THR A 210 -2.74 3.20 -15.82
CA THR A 210 -4.05 2.67 -16.25
C THR A 210 -3.88 1.51 -17.23
N ASN A 211 -3.03 1.69 -18.25
CA ASN A 211 -2.75 0.62 -19.23
C ASN A 211 -2.10 -0.60 -18.57
N ARG A 212 -1.19 -0.38 -17.62
CA ARG A 212 -0.57 -1.45 -16.82
C ARG A 212 -1.64 -2.22 -16.03
N LEU A 213 -2.53 -1.51 -15.33
CA LEU A 213 -3.60 -2.11 -14.53
C LEU A 213 -4.57 -2.92 -15.39
N LEU A 214 -4.97 -2.41 -16.56
CA LEU A 214 -5.81 -3.16 -17.51
C LEU A 214 -5.15 -4.48 -17.93
N LEU A 215 -3.85 -4.44 -18.25
CA LEU A 215 -3.09 -5.63 -18.63
C LEU A 215 -3.01 -6.64 -17.47
N VAL A 216 -2.65 -6.19 -16.27
CA VAL A 216 -2.51 -7.04 -15.09
C VAL A 216 -3.85 -7.68 -14.71
N GLY A 217 -4.93 -6.89 -14.62
CA GLY A 217 -6.27 -7.40 -14.32
C GLY A 217 -6.77 -8.38 -15.38
N SER A 218 -6.52 -8.10 -16.67
CA SER A 218 -6.84 -9.04 -17.75
C SER A 218 -6.07 -10.35 -17.62
N ILE A 219 -4.79 -10.33 -17.22
CA ILE A 219 -4.02 -11.56 -17.02
C ILE A 219 -4.65 -12.37 -15.89
N TYR A 220 -4.85 -11.78 -14.71
CA TYR A 220 -5.43 -12.49 -13.56
C TYR A 220 -6.80 -13.12 -13.87
N ASN A 221 -7.69 -12.40 -14.55
CA ASN A 221 -9.00 -12.92 -14.93
C ASN A 221 -8.93 -14.11 -15.91
N ASN A 222 -7.82 -14.25 -16.65
CA ASN A 222 -7.61 -15.35 -17.58
C ASN A 222 -6.73 -16.48 -16.99
N ILE A 223 -6.24 -16.36 -15.75
CA ILE A 223 -5.56 -17.48 -15.09
C ILE A 223 -6.62 -18.48 -14.63
N ALA A 224 -6.81 -19.54 -15.43
CA ALA A 224 -7.82 -20.57 -15.18
C ALA A 224 -7.69 -21.29 -13.83
N LYS A 225 -6.50 -21.27 -13.19
CA LYS A 225 -6.17 -22.10 -12.02
C LYS A 225 -6.24 -21.41 -10.65
N GLY A 226 -6.85 -20.22 -10.50
CA GLY A 226 -6.67 -19.49 -9.23
C GLY A 226 -7.81 -18.68 -8.63
N ASN A 227 -9.03 -18.73 -9.17
CA ASN A 227 -10.19 -17.96 -8.69
C ASN A 227 -9.78 -16.57 -8.16
N TYR A 228 -9.22 -15.76 -9.07
CA TYR A 228 -8.68 -14.45 -8.72
C TYR A 228 -9.76 -13.37 -8.81
N GLN A 229 -9.74 -12.45 -7.86
CA GLN A 229 -10.56 -11.24 -7.87
C GLN A 229 -9.67 -10.01 -7.73
N CYS A 230 -9.67 -9.18 -8.76
CA CYS A 230 -8.89 -7.96 -8.84
C CYS A 230 -9.69 -6.78 -8.27
N MET A 231 -9.11 -6.07 -7.30
CA MET A 231 -9.73 -4.92 -6.63
C MET A 231 -8.84 -3.68 -6.64
N ILE A 232 -9.45 -2.49 -6.74
CA ILE A 232 -8.77 -1.21 -6.56
C ILE A 232 -9.38 -0.49 -5.36
N PHE A 233 -8.53 -0.18 -4.39
CA PHE A 233 -8.90 0.54 -3.17
C PHE A 233 -8.48 2.00 -3.31
N VAL A 234 -9.46 2.89 -3.46
CA VAL A 234 -9.22 4.31 -3.70
C VAL A 234 -9.58 5.14 -2.47
N ARG A 235 -8.65 5.96 -1.98
CA ARG A 235 -8.91 6.86 -0.85
C ARG A 235 -9.85 8.01 -1.22
N SER A 236 -9.62 8.66 -2.35
CA SER A 236 -10.43 9.80 -2.78
C SER A 236 -11.84 9.37 -3.18
N THR A 237 -12.81 10.25 -2.97
CA THR A 237 -14.17 10.12 -3.53
C THR A 237 -14.26 10.55 -4.99
N ASP A 238 -13.26 11.31 -5.46
CA ASP A 238 -13.26 11.90 -6.79
C ASP A 238 -12.96 10.86 -7.87
N ASN A 239 -13.83 10.82 -8.87
CA ASN A 239 -13.69 9.96 -10.03
C ASN A 239 -13.09 10.74 -11.22
N ASN A 240 -12.35 10.06 -12.08
CA ASN A 240 -11.86 10.64 -13.34
C ASN A 240 -11.96 9.61 -14.48
N HIS A 241 -11.68 10.06 -15.71
CA HIS A 241 -11.83 9.20 -16.89
C HIS A 241 -10.96 7.93 -16.87
N TYR A 242 -9.79 7.96 -16.20
CA TYR A 242 -8.93 6.78 -16.07
C TYR A 242 -9.56 5.74 -15.15
N LEU A 243 -10.11 6.18 -14.02
CA LEU A 243 -10.82 5.31 -13.08
C LEU A 243 -12.08 4.75 -13.72
N THR A 244 -12.83 5.58 -14.46
CA THR A 244 -14.00 5.14 -15.23
C THR A 244 -13.61 4.07 -16.27
N THR A 245 -12.48 4.24 -16.96
CA THR A 245 -11.98 3.24 -17.92
C THR A 245 -11.69 1.89 -17.26
N LEU A 246 -11.10 1.89 -16.07
CA LEU A 246 -10.83 0.65 -15.31
C LEU A 246 -12.12 -0.01 -14.81
N GLN A 247 -13.11 0.79 -14.44
CA GLN A 247 -14.40 0.31 -13.99
C GLN A 247 -15.19 -0.33 -15.15
N ASP A 248 -15.25 0.37 -16.28
CA ASP A 248 -15.97 -0.07 -17.48
C ASP A 248 -15.33 -1.29 -18.15
N SER A 249 -14.04 -1.55 -17.91
CA SER A 249 -13.37 -2.72 -18.48
C SER A 249 -13.81 -4.05 -17.84
N GLY A 250 -14.47 -4.01 -16.68
CA GLY A 250 -14.93 -5.19 -15.96
C GLY A 250 -13.82 -6.09 -15.43
N VAL A 251 -12.57 -5.63 -15.43
CA VAL A 251 -11.42 -6.41 -14.93
C VAL A 251 -11.04 -6.08 -13.50
N TRP A 252 -11.50 -4.95 -12.97
CA TRP A 252 -11.26 -4.50 -11.60
C TRP A 252 -12.57 -4.16 -10.91
N GLU A 253 -12.75 -4.63 -9.68
CA GLU A 253 -13.77 -4.12 -8.77
C GLU A 253 -13.20 -2.92 -8.00
N ILE A 254 -13.90 -1.80 -8.03
CA ILE A 254 -13.36 -0.52 -7.54
C ILE A 254 -14.20 -0.04 -6.36
N SER A 255 -13.51 0.39 -5.31
CA SER A 255 -14.10 1.05 -4.14
C SER A 255 -13.43 2.41 -3.92
N CYS A 256 -14.20 3.40 -3.48
CA CYS A 256 -13.74 4.78 -3.29
C CYS A 256 -14.16 5.32 -1.93
N GLY A 257 -13.34 6.17 -1.33
CA GLY A 257 -13.67 6.86 -0.08
C GLY A 257 -14.05 5.88 1.04
N THR A 258 -15.21 6.10 1.64
CA THR A 258 -15.75 5.26 2.72
C THR A 258 -15.97 3.80 2.32
N ASP A 259 -16.31 3.54 1.06
CA ASP A 259 -16.56 2.17 0.58
C ASP A 259 -15.27 1.35 0.61
N THR A 260 -14.12 1.99 0.37
CA THR A 260 -12.80 1.36 0.50
C THR A 260 -12.57 0.89 1.92
N TYR A 261 -12.90 1.71 2.92
CA TYR A 261 -12.73 1.32 4.31
C TYR A 261 -13.70 0.21 4.74
N GLU A 262 -14.92 0.21 4.21
CA GLU A 262 -15.87 -0.89 4.46
C GLU A 262 -15.37 -2.19 3.83
N ARG A 263 -14.76 -2.15 2.64
CA ARG A 263 -14.09 -3.34 2.06
C ARG A 263 -12.93 -3.83 2.91
N ILE A 264 -12.08 -2.92 3.40
CA ILE A 264 -11.00 -3.28 4.32
C ILE A 264 -11.58 -3.95 5.57
N ARG A 265 -12.66 -3.41 6.14
CA ARG A 265 -13.34 -3.98 7.30
C ARG A 265 -13.93 -5.36 7.01
N GLN A 266 -14.58 -5.53 5.87
CA GLN A 266 -15.16 -6.80 5.44
C GLN A 266 -14.08 -7.90 5.39
N PHE A 267 -12.92 -7.61 4.78
CA PHE A 267 -11.87 -8.61 4.64
C PHE A 267 -11.06 -8.81 5.91
N SER A 268 -10.64 -7.74 6.60
CA SER A 268 -9.77 -7.83 7.77
C SER A 268 -10.52 -8.05 9.09
N GLY A 269 -11.82 -7.77 9.13
CA GLY A 269 -12.62 -7.73 10.36
C GLY A 269 -12.35 -6.52 11.25
N TYR A 270 -11.58 -5.52 10.79
CA TYR A 270 -11.20 -4.34 11.58
C TYR A 270 -11.79 -3.05 11.00
N ASP A 271 -12.45 -2.25 11.85
CA ASP A 271 -13.01 -0.95 11.47
C ASP A 271 -11.94 0.14 11.53
N ILE A 272 -11.12 0.22 10.47
CA ILE A 272 -10.04 1.20 10.36
C ILE A 272 -10.58 2.63 10.22
N HIS A 273 -11.75 2.82 9.61
CA HIS A 273 -12.34 4.15 9.49
C HIS A 273 -12.81 4.69 10.84
N GLY A 274 -13.48 3.84 11.63
CA GLY A 274 -13.82 4.15 13.02
C GLY A 274 -12.58 4.48 13.85
N TRP A 275 -11.48 3.74 13.66
CA TRP A 275 -10.22 4.06 14.35
C TRP A 275 -9.65 5.41 13.92
N ILE A 276 -9.57 5.69 12.60
CA ILE A 276 -9.06 6.95 12.05
C ILE A 276 -9.86 8.13 12.62
N THR A 277 -11.19 8.09 12.50
CA THR A 277 -12.09 9.17 12.95
C THR A 277 -12.00 9.44 14.46
N CYS A 278 -11.70 8.42 15.27
CA CYS A 278 -11.57 8.59 16.72
C CYS A 278 -10.18 9.06 17.18
N ASN A 279 -9.12 8.76 16.41
CA ASN A 279 -7.74 8.89 16.91
C ASN A 279 -6.89 9.91 16.15
N ILE A 280 -7.16 10.11 14.85
CA ILE A 280 -6.37 10.98 13.99
C ILE A 280 -6.92 12.40 14.03
N ASP A 281 -6.08 13.33 14.48
CA ASP A 281 -6.35 14.77 14.41
C ASP A 281 -5.08 15.49 14.00
N TRP A 282 -4.76 15.41 12.70
CA TRP A 282 -3.52 15.91 12.14
C TRP A 282 -3.16 17.32 12.59
N LEU A 283 -4.09 18.28 12.49
CA LEU A 283 -3.80 19.69 12.77
C LEU A 283 -3.51 19.94 14.26
N ASN A 284 -4.19 19.23 15.16
CA ASN A 284 -3.94 19.38 16.60
C ASN A 284 -2.77 18.52 17.08
N ASP A 285 -2.49 17.41 16.39
CA ASP A 285 -1.36 16.54 16.69
C ASP A 285 -0.05 17.09 16.11
N PHE A 286 -0.08 17.95 15.08
CA PHE A 286 1.10 18.62 14.54
C PHE A 286 1.68 19.69 15.47
N SER A 287 2.98 19.97 15.30
CA SER A 287 3.65 21.14 15.86
C SER A 287 3.03 22.43 15.33
N ALA A 288 3.21 23.53 16.07
CA ALA A 288 2.66 24.82 15.67
C ALA A 288 3.20 25.27 14.31
N GLU A 289 4.49 25.03 14.05
CA GLU A 289 5.16 25.38 12.80
C GLU A 289 4.58 24.61 11.61
N MET A 290 4.41 23.29 11.75
CA MET A 290 3.83 22.45 10.70
C MET A 290 2.37 22.82 10.44
N ARG A 291 1.58 23.03 11.50
CA ARG A 291 0.18 23.46 11.39
C ARG A 291 0.05 24.78 10.63
N ASN A 292 0.87 25.78 10.97
CA ASN A 292 0.84 27.08 10.31
C ASN A 292 1.20 26.95 8.82
N MET A 293 2.25 26.20 8.48
CA MET A 293 2.63 25.94 7.08
C MET A 293 1.48 25.31 6.29
N ILE A 294 0.80 24.31 6.85
CA ILE A 294 -0.35 23.66 6.19
C ILE A 294 -1.49 24.64 5.95
N ILE A 295 -1.79 25.51 6.92
CA ILE A 295 -2.86 26.50 6.81
C ILE A 295 -2.51 27.55 5.76
N ASP A 296 -1.31 28.11 5.82
CA ASP A 296 -0.84 29.16 4.91
C ASP A 296 -0.81 28.68 3.45
N LYS A 297 -0.38 27.42 3.24
CA LYS A 297 -0.35 26.80 1.90
C LYS A 297 -1.67 26.14 1.48
N LYS A 298 -2.72 26.22 2.31
CA LYS A 298 -4.06 25.64 2.06
C LYS A 298 -4.03 24.14 1.76
N LEU A 299 -3.27 23.37 2.53
CA LEU A 299 -3.03 21.94 2.30
C LEU A 299 -3.93 21.01 3.14
N GLN A 300 -4.88 21.56 3.89
CA GLN A 300 -5.73 20.81 4.83
C GLN A 300 -6.49 19.66 4.15
N ASN A 301 -6.98 19.86 2.93
CA ASN A 301 -7.77 18.86 2.21
C ASN A 301 -6.99 17.57 1.92
N TYR A 302 -5.65 17.62 1.93
CA TYR A 302 -4.83 16.42 1.72
C TYR A 302 -4.79 15.49 2.93
N LEU A 303 -5.05 16.03 4.13
CA LEU A 303 -5.03 15.31 5.41
C LEU A 303 -6.28 14.45 5.64
N ILE A 304 -7.27 14.54 4.76
CA ILE A 304 -8.50 13.77 4.87
C ILE A 304 -8.18 12.31 4.56
N TRP A 305 -8.25 11.49 5.61
CA TRP A 305 -8.23 10.03 5.56
C TRP A 305 -9.64 9.56 5.91
#